data_AF-A0A9D4I1E7-F1
#
_entry.id   AF-A0A9D4I1E7-F1
#
_cell.length_a   1.000
_cell.length_b   1.000
_cell.length_c   1.000
_cell.angle_alpha   90.00
_cell.angle_beta   90.00
_cell.angle_gamma   90.00
#
_symmetry.space_group_name_H-M   'P 1'
#
loop_
_entity.id
_entity.type
_entity.pdbx_description
1 polymer ?
#
loop_
_entity_poly.entity_id
_entity_poly.type
_entity_poly.pdbx_seq_one_letter_code
_entity_poly.pdbx_strand_id
1 'polypeptide(L)'
;MLFNFVGVIAKNATFEPVLLLLLLLLLLLLLKQILLLLLLLLLLLLLLLLLLQKQLLLLLLLLLLLLLLLLTITKAHMVLLVRSAHRLRRRVYTNKGPYFTIHIDGYVTLTTFGIVKHGAVDGFSRCMLWLEACYSNNDHRIIAGIFVNFVKRIGRVPRLVRDDAGTENV
;
A
#
# COMPACT_ATOMS: atom_id res chain seq x y z
N MET A 1 -42.77 33.35 55.02
CA MET A 1 -42.91 34.72 54.48
C MET A 1 -43.30 34.77 53.00
N LEU A 2 -42.98 33.75 52.19
CA LEU A 2 -43.35 33.70 50.76
C LEU A 2 -44.85 33.49 50.47
N PHE A 3 -45.59 32.83 51.38
CA PHE A 3 -47.03 32.58 51.21
C PHE A 3 -47.92 33.83 51.33
N ASN A 4 -47.50 34.85 52.09
CA ASN A 4 -48.33 36.02 52.36
C ASN A 4 -48.31 37.06 51.23
N PHE A 5 -47.30 37.02 50.34
CA PHE A 5 -47.19 38.00 49.25
C PHE A 5 -48.02 37.60 48.03
N VAL A 6 -48.14 36.29 47.77
CA VAL A 6 -48.99 35.74 46.70
C VAL A 6 -50.47 36.07 46.92
N GLY A 7 -50.91 36.09 48.18
CA GLY A 7 -52.30 36.38 48.56
C GLY A 7 -52.74 37.85 48.43
N VAL A 8 -51.81 38.81 48.39
CA VAL A 8 -52.13 40.24 48.26
C VAL A 8 -52.30 40.66 46.80
N ILE A 9 -51.52 40.08 45.89
CA ILE A 9 -51.62 40.37 44.45
C ILE A 9 -52.91 39.77 43.86
N ALA A 10 -53.38 38.64 44.40
CA ALA A 10 -54.59 37.96 43.97
C ALA A 10 -55.90 38.76 44.20
N LYS A 11 -55.89 39.81 45.04
CA LYS A 11 -57.11 40.57 45.39
C LYS A 11 -57.47 41.74 44.45
N ASN A 12 -56.57 42.19 43.56
CA ASN A 12 -56.77 43.41 42.74
C ASN A 12 -56.58 43.19 41.22
N ALA A 13 -56.86 42.00 40.71
CA ALA A 13 -56.52 41.60 39.35
C ALA A 13 -57.69 41.71 38.36
N THR A 14 -58.08 42.92 37.95
CA THR A 14 -58.57 43.12 36.57
C THR A 14 -57.34 43.42 35.71
N PHE A 15 -56.53 42.39 35.45
CA PHE A 15 -55.43 42.52 34.49
C PHE A 15 -56.06 42.73 33.11
N GLU A 16 -55.80 43.88 32.50
CA GLU A 16 -56.14 44.12 31.10
C GLU A 16 -55.55 42.97 30.25
N PRO A 17 -56.37 42.25 29.45
CA PRO A 17 -55.95 41.03 28.75
C PRO A 17 -54.74 41.24 27.83
N VAL A 18 -54.51 42.49 27.41
CA VAL A 18 -53.36 42.93 26.62
C VAL A 18 -52.03 42.74 27.38
N LEU A 19 -51.98 43.03 28.69
CA LEU A 19 -50.75 42.94 29.48
C LEU A 19 -50.34 41.47 29.71
N LEU A 20 -51.33 40.60 29.88
CA LEU A 20 -51.14 39.15 30.03
C LEU A 20 -50.63 38.52 28.72
N LEU A 21 -51.15 38.98 27.57
CA LEU A 21 -50.67 38.59 26.25
C LEU A 21 -49.23 39.04 26.00
N LEU A 22 -48.88 40.26 26.42
CA LEU A 22 -47.53 40.81 26.26
C LEU A 22 -46.49 40.05 27.09
N LEU A 23 -46.85 39.68 28.33
CA LEU A 23 -46.02 38.86 29.21
C LEU A 23 -45.81 37.45 28.62
N LEU A 24 -46.86 36.83 28.09
CA LEU A 24 -46.79 35.53 27.43
C LEU A 24 -45.85 35.58 26.20
N LEU A 25 -45.98 36.63 25.37
CA LEU A 25 -45.12 36.82 24.20
C LEU A 25 -43.64 36.99 24.60
N LEU A 26 -43.37 37.76 25.66
CA LEU A 26 -42.01 37.95 26.17
C LEU A 26 -41.41 36.64 26.72
N LEU A 27 -42.22 35.83 27.40
CA LEU A 27 -41.81 34.51 27.88
C LEU A 27 -41.53 33.52 26.73
N LEU A 28 -42.35 33.54 25.67
CA LEU A 28 -42.12 32.75 24.46
C LEU A 28 -40.83 33.17 23.72
N LEU A 29 -40.56 34.47 23.63
CA LEU A 29 -39.32 34.99 23.05
C LEU A 29 -38.09 34.56 23.87
N LEU A 30 -38.18 34.62 25.20
CA LEU A 30 -37.12 34.18 26.11
C LEU A 30 -36.88 32.67 26.00
N LEU A 31 -37.95 31.86 25.92
CA LEU A 31 -37.87 30.41 25.70
C LEU A 31 -37.19 30.09 24.37
N LYS A 32 -37.56 30.80 23.28
CA LYS A 32 -36.94 30.64 21.96
C LYS A 32 -35.44 30.97 22.00
N GLN A 33 -35.05 32.03 22.70
CA GLN A 33 -33.65 32.41 22.84
C GLN A 33 -32.84 31.35 23.61
N ILE A 34 -33.41 30.80 24.69
CA ILE A 34 -32.79 29.72 25.46
C ILE A 34 -32.63 28.46 24.59
N LEU A 35 -33.65 28.08 23.83
CA LEU A 35 -33.61 26.92 22.95
C LEU A 35 -32.54 27.07 21.85
N LEU A 36 -32.42 28.26 21.26
CA LEU A 36 -31.39 28.55 20.26
C LEU A 36 -29.98 28.44 20.85
N LEU A 37 -29.78 28.95 22.06
CA LEU A 37 -28.50 28.86 22.76
C LEU A 37 -28.13 27.40 23.08
N LEU A 38 -29.10 26.60 23.52
CA LEU A 38 -28.93 25.17 23.77
C LEU A 38 -28.54 24.41 22.49
N LEU A 39 -29.21 24.72 21.37
CA LEU A 39 -28.91 24.13 20.07
C LEU A 39 -27.48 24.48 19.60
N LEU A 40 -27.07 25.74 19.76
CA LEU A 40 -25.71 26.18 19.42
C LEU A 40 -24.65 25.46 20.28
N LEU A 41 -24.91 25.30 21.57
CA LEU A 41 -24.03 24.56 22.48
C LEU A 41 -23.89 23.09 22.07
N LEU A 42 -25.01 22.45 21.71
CA LEU A 42 -25.02 21.07 21.23
C LEU A 42 -24.21 20.92 19.93
N LEU A 43 -24.37 21.85 18.99
CA LEU A 43 -23.62 21.87 17.74
C LEU A 43 -22.10 22.02 17.99
N LEU A 44 -21.72 22.91 18.90
CA LEU A 44 -20.32 23.12 19.28
C LEU A 44 -19.71 21.86 19.90
N LEU A 45 -20.46 21.19 20.79
CA LEU A 45 -20.02 19.93 21.40
C LEU A 45 -19.82 18.84 20.35
N LEU A 46 -20.74 18.71 19.40
CA LEU A 46 -20.64 17.76 18.30
C LEU A 46 -19.39 18.04 17.43
N LEU A 47 -19.14 19.31 17.10
CA LEU A 47 -17.95 19.71 16.35
C LEU A 47 -16.65 19.35 17.08
N LEU A 48 -16.60 19.60 18.39
CA LEU A 48 -15.46 19.23 19.24
C LEU A 48 -15.20 17.72 19.22
N LEU A 49 -16.26 16.91 19.35
CA LEU A 49 -16.16 15.46 19.31
C LEU A 49 -15.63 14.97 17.95
N LEU A 50 -16.13 15.53 16.85
CA LEU A 50 -15.65 15.21 15.50
C LEU A 50 -14.17 15.58 15.31
N LEU A 51 -13.74 16.73 15.82
CA LEU A 51 -12.33 17.15 15.79
C LEU A 51 -11.44 16.18 16.57
N LEU A 52 -11.87 15.76 17.76
CA LEU A 52 -11.14 14.79 18.58
C LEU A 52 -11.02 13.44 17.88
N GLN A 53 -12.10 12.94 17.29
CA GLN A 53 -12.10 11.68 16.52
C GLN A 53 -11.13 11.76 15.33
N LYS A 54 -11.11 12.88 14.60
CA LYS A 54 -10.19 13.09 13.48
C LYS A 54 -8.73 13.08 13.94
N GLN A 55 -8.41 13.72 15.06
CA GLN A 55 -7.06 13.72 15.62
C GLN A 55 -6.61 12.31 16.02
N LEU A 56 -7.49 11.53 16.66
CA LEU A 56 -7.21 10.15 17.03
C LEU A 56 -6.95 9.26 15.81
N LEU A 57 -7.77 9.40 14.76
CA LEU A 57 -7.60 8.65 13.51
C LEU A 57 -6.26 9.00 12.82
N LEU A 58 -5.89 10.28 12.80
CA LEU A 58 -4.62 10.72 12.22
C LEU A 58 -3.43 10.14 12.99
N LEU A 59 -3.51 10.11 14.33
CA LEU A 59 -2.46 9.52 15.18
C LEU A 59 -2.32 8.01 14.93
N LEU A 60 -3.43 7.29 14.81
CA LEU A 60 -3.44 5.86 14.50
C LEU A 60 -2.81 5.58 13.13
N LEU A 61 -3.15 6.38 12.11
CA LEU A 61 -2.58 6.25 10.78
C LEU A 61 -1.06 6.48 10.78
N LEU A 62 -0.60 7.49 11.52
CA LEU A 62 0.84 7.79 11.67
C LEU A 62 1.58 6.63 12.34
N LEU A 63 1.00 6.04 13.40
CA LEU A 63 1.56 4.89 14.09
C LEU A 63 1.69 3.68 13.15
N LEU A 64 0.64 3.40 12.37
CA LEU A 64 0.64 2.32 11.38
C LEU A 64 1.74 2.50 10.33
N LEU A 65 1.88 3.73 9.81
CA LEU A 65 2.91 4.04 8.82
C LEU A 65 4.33 3.86 9.39
N LEU A 66 4.54 4.27 10.64
CA LEU A 66 5.82 4.08 11.34
C LEU A 66 6.13 2.59 11.56
N LEU A 67 5.12 1.79 11.92
CA LEU A 67 5.27 0.33 12.05
C LEU A 67 5.65 -0.33 10.71
N LEU A 68 5.00 0.06 9.61
CA LEU A 68 5.32 -0.44 8.27
C LEU A 68 6.75 -0.08 7.86
N LEU A 69 7.19 1.15 8.16
CA LEU A 69 8.57 1.58 7.91
C LEU A 69 9.57 0.76 8.73
N LEU A 70 9.29 0.49 9.99
CA LEU A 70 10.16 -0.36 10.83
C LEU A 70 10.26 -1.78 10.26
N LEU A 71 9.16 -2.32 9.75
CA LEU A 71 9.13 -3.65 9.13
C LEU A 71 9.98 -3.70 7.84
N THR A 72 9.96 -2.66 7.01
CA THR A 72 10.80 -2.62 5.80
C THR A 72 12.29 -2.51 6.15
N ILE A 73 12.63 -1.68 7.14
CA ILE A 73 14.00 -1.53 7.62
C ILE A 73 14.54 -2.85 8.19
N THR A 74 13.77 -3.52 9.05
CA THR A 74 14.18 -4.81 9.66
C THR A 74 14.36 -5.91 8.61
N LYS A 75 13.46 -6.00 7.61
CA LYS A 75 13.62 -6.93 6.48
C LYS A 75 14.90 -6.64 5.68
N ALA A 76 15.14 -5.38 5.34
CA ALA A 76 16.35 -4.99 4.61
C ALA A 76 17.62 -5.29 5.42
N HIS A 77 17.62 -4.98 6.71
CA HIS A 77 18.72 -5.24 7.62
C HIS A 77 19.04 -6.75 7.75
N MET A 78 18.01 -7.59 7.87
CA MET A 78 18.20 -9.05 7.88
C MET A 78 18.87 -9.57 6.60
N VAL A 79 18.47 -9.06 5.42
CA VAL A 79 19.12 -9.40 4.15
C VAL A 79 20.59 -8.96 4.14
N LEU A 80 20.89 -7.77 4.66
CA LEU A 80 22.27 -7.28 4.77
C LEU A 80 23.12 -8.14 5.72
N LEU A 81 22.58 -8.55 6.87
CA LEU A 81 23.27 -9.44 7.81
C LEU A 81 23.57 -10.82 7.20
N VAL A 82 22.61 -11.40 6.47
CA VAL A 82 22.83 -12.68 5.77
C VAL A 82 23.93 -12.55 4.71
N ARG A 83 23.99 -11.42 3.99
CA ARG A 83 25.04 -11.14 3.00
C ARG A 83 26.40 -10.88 3.65
N SER A 84 26.44 -10.12 4.75
CA SER A 84 27.68 -9.77 5.45
C SER A 84 28.30 -10.98 6.17
N ALA A 85 27.49 -11.97 6.55
CA ALA A 85 27.96 -13.21 7.17
C ALA A 85 28.81 -14.09 6.22
N HIS A 86 28.99 -13.73 4.95
CA HIS A 86 29.78 -14.46 3.95
C HIS A 86 29.44 -15.97 3.86
N ARG A 87 28.23 -16.36 4.31
CA ARG A 87 27.77 -17.75 4.31
C ARG A 87 27.48 -18.28 2.91
N LEU A 88 27.29 -17.39 1.93
CA LEU A 88 27.22 -17.74 0.51
C LEU A 88 28.63 -18.11 0.02
N ARG A 89 29.04 -19.35 0.26
CA ARG A 89 30.19 -19.94 -0.42
C ARG A 89 29.87 -20.03 -1.90
N ARG A 90 30.30 -19.05 -2.69
CA ARG A 90 30.22 -19.12 -4.16
C ARG A 90 31.01 -20.34 -4.61
N ARG A 91 30.37 -21.25 -5.33
CA ARG A 91 31.09 -22.36 -6.00
C ARG A 91 32.11 -21.74 -6.95
N VAL A 92 33.34 -22.24 -6.91
CA VAL A 92 34.35 -21.86 -7.90
C VAL A 92 33.90 -22.44 -9.24
N TYR A 93 33.47 -21.57 -10.15
CA TYR A 93 33.03 -21.97 -11.48
C TYR A 93 34.20 -21.87 -12.44
N THR A 94 34.85 -23.00 -12.74
CA THR A 94 35.91 -23.08 -13.75
C THR A 94 35.34 -23.53 -15.08
N ASN A 95 35.75 -22.89 -16.16
CA ASN A 95 35.40 -23.27 -17.52
C ASN A 95 36.67 -23.28 -18.38
N LYS A 96 36.76 -24.18 -19.36
CA LYS A 96 38.00 -24.41 -20.13
C LYS A 96 38.32 -23.33 -21.16
N GLY A 97 37.38 -22.43 -21.44
CA GLY A 97 37.55 -21.31 -22.36
C GLY A 97 36.22 -20.77 -22.89
N PRO A 98 36.26 -19.68 -23.70
CA PRO A 98 35.08 -19.11 -24.34
C PRO A 98 34.34 -20.14 -25.18
N TYR A 99 33.00 -20.12 -25.13
CA TYR A 99 32.10 -21.03 -25.85
C TYR A 99 32.24 -22.52 -25.46
N PHE A 100 33.02 -22.86 -24.43
CA PHE A 100 33.11 -24.26 -23.99
C PHE A 100 31.80 -24.73 -23.33
N THR A 101 31.23 -23.87 -22.47
CA THR A 101 29.91 -24.11 -21.84
C THR A 101 29.05 -22.89 -22.09
N ILE A 102 27.85 -23.09 -22.62
CA ILE A 102 26.83 -22.05 -22.74
C ILE A 102 25.71 -22.36 -21.74
N HIS A 103 25.28 -21.34 -21.00
CA HIS A 103 24.09 -21.42 -20.16
C HIS A 103 22.93 -20.75 -20.89
N ILE A 104 21.82 -21.46 -21.04
CA ILE A 104 20.59 -20.95 -21.63
C ILE A 104 19.57 -20.80 -20.50
N ASP A 105 18.77 -19.73 -20.56
CA ASP A 105 17.73 -19.46 -19.58
C ASP A 105 16.51 -18.78 -20.24
N GLY A 106 15.32 -19.06 -19.73
CA GLY A 106 14.04 -18.51 -20.18
C GLY A 106 13.39 -17.66 -19.09
N TYR A 107 13.31 -16.36 -19.30
CA TYR A 107 12.73 -15.42 -18.35
C TYR A 107 11.26 -15.09 -18.69
N VAL A 108 10.36 -15.41 -17.76
CA VAL A 108 8.91 -15.48 -17.99
C VAL A 108 8.16 -14.21 -17.56
N THR A 109 8.79 -13.22 -16.91
CA THR A 109 8.07 -12.11 -16.24
C THR A 109 7.17 -11.25 -17.14
N LEU A 110 7.35 -11.26 -18.46
CA LEU A 110 6.49 -10.54 -19.41
C LEU A 110 5.39 -11.41 -20.05
N THR A 111 5.12 -12.61 -19.51
CA THR A 111 4.08 -13.51 -20.04
C THR A 111 2.69 -12.87 -20.07
N THR A 112 2.38 -11.98 -19.13
CA THR A 112 1.11 -11.23 -19.12
C THR A 112 0.89 -10.43 -20.42
N PHE A 113 1.97 -10.05 -21.09
CA PHE A 113 1.96 -9.34 -22.37
C PHE A 113 2.23 -10.27 -23.57
N GLY A 114 2.27 -11.59 -23.35
CA GLY A 114 2.61 -12.58 -24.38
C GLY A 114 4.08 -12.56 -24.81
N ILE A 115 4.98 -11.97 -24.00
CA ILE A 115 6.41 -11.87 -24.32
C ILE A 115 7.21 -12.73 -23.33
N VAL A 116 8.05 -13.60 -23.86
CA VAL A 116 9.02 -14.41 -23.13
C VAL A 116 10.41 -14.00 -23.60
N LYS A 117 11.36 -13.84 -22.68
CA LYS A 117 12.75 -13.53 -23.05
C LYS A 117 13.60 -14.76 -22.92
N HIS A 118 14.29 -15.15 -23.98
CA HIS A 118 15.31 -16.20 -23.92
C HIS A 118 16.68 -15.57 -23.99
N GLY A 119 17.51 -15.89 -23.00
CA GLY A 119 18.88 -15.42 -22.93
C GLY A 119 19.86 -16.58 -22.93
N ALA A 120 21.08 -16.32 -23.37
CA ALA A 120 22.19 -17.20 -23.06
C ALA A 120 23.46 -16.44 -22.73
N VAL A 121 24.30 -17.07 -21.92
CA VAL A 121 25.54 -16.51 -21.40
C VAL A 121 26.68 -17.51 -21.57
N ASP A 122 27.84 -17.02 -21.98
CA ASP A 122 29.06 -17.83 -22.02
C ASP A 122 29.55 -18.14 -20.60
N GLY A 123 29.76 -19.42 -20.29
CA GLY A 123 30.18 -19.86 -18.98
C GLY A 123 31.59 -19.40 -18.60
N PHE A 124 32.44 -19.03 -19.57
CA PHE A 124 33.81 -18.56 -19.29
C PHE A 124 33.85 -17.05 -19.10
N SER A 125 33.49 -16.28 -20.13
CA SER A 125 33.55 -14.82 -20.12
C SER A 125 32.42 -14.15 -19.34
N ARG A 126 31.32 -14.88 -19.07
CA ARG A 126 30.06 -14.33 -18.56
C ARG A 126 29.44 -13.27 -19.48
N CYS A 127 29.89 -13.18 -20.74
CA CYS A 127 29.27 -12.32 -21.73
C CYS A 127 27.94 -12.93 -22.22
N MET A 128 26.95 -12.05 -22.42
CA MET A 128 25.67 -12.42 -23.00
C MET A 128 25.84 -12.72 -24.50
N LEU A 129 25.33 -13.88 -24.92
CA LEU A 129 25.46 -14.42 -26.27
C LEU A 129 24.26 -14.05 -27.14
N TRP A 130 23.07 -14.08 -26.56
CA TRP A 130 21.83 -13.56 -27.16
C TRP A 130 20.83 -13.20 -26.07
N LEU A 131 19.86 -12.36 -26.44
CA LEU A 131 18.67 -12.05 -25.67
C LEU A 131 17.54 -11.78 -26.67
N GLU A 132 16.68 -12.77 -26.87
CA GLU A 132 15.62 -12.74 -27.87
C GLU A 132 14.25 -12.67 -27.20
N ALA A 133 13.35 -11.87 -27.76
CA ALA A 133 11.95 -11.83 -27.35
C ALA A 133 11.16 -12.84 -28.19
N CYS A 134 10.39 -13.69 -27.52
CA CYS A 134 9.64 -14.79 -28.10
C CYS A 134 8.20 -14.77 -27.61
N TYR A 135 7.30 -15.42 -28.35
CA TYR A 135 5.88 -15.47 -28.02
C TYR A 135 5.50 -16.65 -27.11
N SER A 136 6.41 -17.61 -26.88
CA SER A 136 6.16 -18.80 -26.08
C SER A 136 7.45 -19.31 -25.42
N ASN A 137 7.34 -19.74 -24.16
CA ASN A 137 8.39 -20.48 -23.44
C ASN A 137 8.27 -22.00 -23.64
N ASN A 138 7.07 -22.48 -23.99
CA ASN A 138 6.76 -23.91 -24.03
C ASN A 138 7.12 -24.56 -25.37
N ASP A 139 7.34 -23.77 -26.42
CA ASP A 139 7.75 -24.30 -27.73
C ASP A 139 9.28 -24.35 -27.84
N HIS A 140 9.84 -25.53 -27.60
CA HIS A 140 11.28 -25.78 -27.69
C HIS A 140 11.86 -25.49 -29.10
N ARG A 141 11.03 -25.46 -30.16
CA ARG A 141 11.49 -25.14 -31.52
C ARG A 141 12.01 -23.71 -31.64
N ILE A 142 11.45 -22.80 -30.85
CA ILE A 142 11.86 -21.39 -30.84
C ILE A 142 13.29 -21.28 -30.31
N ILE A 143 13.55 -21.87 -29.13
CA ILE A 143 14.87 -21.88 -28.49
C ILE A 143 15.89 -22.61 -29.39
N ALA A 144 15.50 -23.75 -29.97
CA ALA A 144 16.35 -24.48 -30.91
C ALA A 144 16.71 -23.64 -32.15
N GLY A 145 15.75 -22.88 -32.70
CA GLY A 145 16.00 -21.97 -33.83
C GLY A 145 16.99 -20.86 -33.48
N ILE A 146 16.83 -20.23 -32.31
CA ILE A 146 17.75 -19.21 -31.79
C ILE A 146 19.16 -19.80 -31.62
N PHE A 147 19.26 -20.98 -31.02
CA PHE A 147 20.54 -21.67 -30.83
C PHE A 147 21.24 -21.98 -32.16
N VAL A 148 20.52 -22.53 -33.15
CA VAL A 148 21.07 -22.83 -34.47
C VAL A 148 21.54 -21.55 -35.17
N ASN A 149 20.77 -20.47 -35.10
CA ASN A 149 21.14 -19.17 -35.67
C ASN A 149 22.40 -18.61 -34.99
N PHE A 150 22.49 -18.74 -33.66
CA PHE A 150 23.68 -18.37 -32.91
C PHE A 150 24.92 -19.15 -33.36
N VAL A 151 24.84 -20.49 -33.44
CA VAL A 151 25.95 -21.35 -33.88
C VAL A 151 26.41 -20.98 -35.29
N LYS A 152 25.47 -20.73 -36.21
CA LYS A 152 25.78 -20.26 -37.57
C LYS A 152 26.51 -18.92 -37.55
N ARG A 153 26.10 -17.97 -36.69
CA ARG A 153 26.70 -16.64 -36.56
C ARG A 153 28.14 -16.70 -36.04
N ILE A 154 28.42 -17.56 -35.05
CA ILE A 154 29.76 -17.66 -34.46
C ILE A 154 30.68 -18.64 -35.19
N GLY A 155 30.15 -19.46 -36.10
CA GLY A 155 30.91 -20.47 -36.85
C GLY A 155 31.53 -21.57 -35.98
N ARG A 156 30.99 -21.79 -34.78
CA ARG A 156 31.50 -22.72 -33.77
C ARG A 156 30.36 -23.35 -32.98
N VAL A 157 30.57 -24.58 -32.51
CA VAL A 157 29.59 -25.30 -31.68
C VAL A 157 30.12 -25.40 -30.25
N PRO A 158 29.32 -25.06 -29.24
CA PRO A 158 29.74 -25.21 -27.85
C PRO A 158 29.92 -26.69 -27.48
N ARG A 159 30.84 -26.97 -26.56
CA ARG A 159 31.07 -28.35 -26.09
C ARG A 159 29.98 -28.83 -25.13
N LEU A 160 29.45 -27.91 -24.32
CA LEU A 160 28.41 -28.17 -23.33
C LEU A 160 27.34 -27.07 -23.42
N VAL A 161 26.08 -27.48 -23.39
CA VAL A 161 24.95 -26.60 -23.16
C VAL A 161 24.37 -26.97 -21.80
N ARG A 162 24.15 -25.97 -20.96
CA ARG A 162 23.47 -26.10 -19.68
C ARG A 162 22.19 -25.29 -19.73
N ASP A 163 21.13 -25.93 -19.27
CA ASP A 163 19.83 -25.35 -19.07
C ASP A 163 19.33 -25.92 -17.75
N ASP A 164 18.68 -25.09 -16.94
CA ASP A 164 18.15 -25.55 -15.67
C ASP A 164 16.80 -26.21 -15.95
N ALA A 165 16.66 -27.47 -15.51
CA ALA A 165 15.37 -28.15 -15.57
C ALA A 165 14.39 -27.38 -14.67
N GLY A 166 13.53 -26.56 -15.28
CA GLY A 166 12.56 -25.73 -14.60
C GLY A 166 11.75 -26.56 -13.61
N THR A 167 11.99 -26.35 -12.32
CA THR A 167 11.39 -27.10 -11.20
C THR A 167 10.53 -26.20 -10.32
N GLU A 168 10.21 -24.99 -10.78
CA GLU A 168 9.52 -23.98 -9.96
C GLU A 168 8.01 -24.25 -9.75
N ASN A 169 7.45 -25.31 -10.37
CA ASN A 169 6.09 -25.79 -10.10
C ASN A 169 6.11 -27.27 -9.66
N VAL A 170 6.30 -27.51 -8.36
CA VAL A 170 5.83 -28.74 -7.67
C VAL A 170 4.97 -28.31 -6.50
#